data_AF-A0A522C126-F1
#
_entry.id   AF-A0A522C126-F1
#
_cell.length_a   1.000
_cell.length_b   1.000
_cell.length_c   1.000
_cell.angle_alpha   90.00
_cell.angle_beta   90.00
_cell.angle_gamma   90.00
#
_symmetry.space_group_name_H-M   'P 1'
#
loop_
_entity.id
_entity.type
_entity.pdbx_description
1 polymer ?
#
loop_
_entity_poly.entity_id
_entity_poly.type
_entity_poly.pdbx_seq_one_letter_code
_entity_poly.pdbx_strand_id
1 'polypeptide(L)' 'AEGLGSAWVSSTLFCPDVVREVLDLEPTWEPMGAVAIGHAATGPAPRPPRDPADYVVER' A
#
# COMPACT_ATOMS: atom_id res chain seq x y z
N ALA A 1 16.30 3.19 7.43
CA ALA A 1 15.43 2.15 6.82
C ALA A 1 15.55 0.94 7.73
N GLU A 2 14.46 0.58 8.40
CA GLU A 2 14.49 -0.25 9.61
C GLU A 2 14.54 -1.77 9.34
N GLY A 3 14.93 -2.20 8.14
CA GLY A 3 14.94 -3.62 7.76
C GLY A 3 13.54 -4.28 7.65
N LEU A 4 12.49 -3.47 7.53
CA LEU A 4 11.11 -3.93 7.35
C LEU A 4 10.71 -3.90 5.87
N GLY A 5 9.97 -4.92 5.44
CA GLY A 5 9.21 -4.92 4.20
C GLY A 5 7.83 -4.30 4.41
N SER A 6 7.21 -3.86 3.31
CA SER A 6 5.84 -3.36 3.31
C SER A 6 5.08 -3.75 2.04
N ALA A 7 3.75 -3.80 2.15
CA ALA A 7 2.85 -3.99 1.02
C ALA A 7 1.62 -3.09 1.20
N TRP A 8 1.37 -2.22 0.21
CA TRP A 8 0.12 -1.47 0.13
C TRP A 8 -0.95 -2.32 -0.56
N VAL A 9 -2.13 -2.39 0.05
CA VAL A 9 -3.27 -3.18 -0.42
C VAL A 9 -4.49 -2.28 -0.48
N SER A 10 -5.19 -2.29 -1.62
CA SER A 10 -6.33 -1.41 -1.88
C SER A 10 -7.65 -1.88 -1.27
N SER A 11 -7.70 -3.04 -0.59
CA SER A 11 -8.95 -3.67 -0.15
C SER A 11 -9.85 -2.74 0.67
N THR A 12 -9.29 -1.90 1.53
CA THR A 12 -10.05 -0.97 2.38
C THR A 12 -10.73 0.16 1.60
N LEU A 13 -10.23 0.50 0.40
CA LEU A 13 -10.93 1.44 -0.51
C LEU A 13 -12.27 0.87 -0.99
N PHE A 14 -12.42 -0.46 -1.05
CA PHE A 14 -13.62 -1.12 -1.54
C PHE A 14 -14.63 -1.49 -0.44
N CYS A 15 -14.25 -1.37 0.83
CA CYS A 15 -15.13 -1.64 1.98
C CYS A 15 -15.02 -0.55 3.08
N PRO A 16 -15.19 0.74 2.74
CA PRO A 16 -14.97 1.83 3.67
C PRO A 16 -15.90 1.80 4.89
N ASP A 17 -17.15 1.34 4.74
CA ASP A 17 -18.10 1.21 5.84
C ASP A 17 -17.63 0.20 6.90
N VAL A 18 -17.13 -0.97 6.45
CA VAL A 18 -16.60 -2.01 7.34
C VAL A 18 -15.40 -1.50 8.11
N VAL A 19 -14.51 -0.75 7.46
CA VAL A 19 -13.32 -0.18 8.11
C VAL A 19 -13.72 0.84 9.18
N ARG A 20 -14.66 1.73 8.86
CA ARG A 20 -15.17 2.72 9.81
C ARG A 20 -15.83 2.06 11.01
N GLU A 21 -16.66 1.05 10.78
CA GLU A 21 -17.33 0.29 11.85
C GLU A 21 -16.31 -0.42 12.76
N VAL A 22 -15.38 -1.20 12.18
CA VAL A 22 -14.43 -2.02 12.95
C VAL A 22 -13.44 -1.17 13.75
N LEU A 23 -13.06 0.00 13.23
CA LEU A 23 -12.09 0.89 13.86
C LEU A 23 -12.74 2.04 14.65
N ASP A 24 -14.08 2.08 14.75
CA ASP A 24 -14.84 3.13 15.42
C ASP A 24 -14.47 4.55 14.94
N LEU A 25 -14.45 4.73 13.62
CA LEU A 25 -14.09 6.00 12.98
C LEU A 25 -15.31 6.86 12.66
N GLU A 26 -15.09 8.17 12.63
CA GLU A 26 -16.11 9.13 12.19
C GLU A 26 -16.51 8.90 10.71
N PRO A 27 -17.77 9.18 10.32
CA PRO A 27 -18.24 8.96 8.95
C PRO A 27 -17.47 9.75 7.87
N THR A 28 -16.83 10.85 8.25
CA THR A 28 -16.05 11.71 7.35
C THR A 28 -14.66 11.15 7.02
N TRP A 29 -14.22 10.10 7.73
CA TRP A 29 -12.94 9.47 7.44
C TRP A 29 -13.06 8.52 6.24
N GLU A 30 -12.07 8.63 5.34
CA GLU A 30 -11.98 7.82 4.13
C GLU A 30 -10.70 6.97 4.17
N PRO A 31 -10.80 5.62 4.19
CA PRO A 31 -9.62 4.77 4.15
C PRO A 31 -8.98 4.75 2.76
N MET A 32 -7.67 5.00 2.68
CA MET A 32 -6.91 5.12 1.43
C MET A 32 -6.02 3.91 1.13
N GLY A 33 -6.49 2.72 1.50
CA GLY A 33 -5.71 1.47 1.46
C GLY A 33 -5.20 1.06 2.84
N ALA A 34 -4.49 -0.05 2.88
CA ALA A 34 -3.85 -0.58 4.08
C ALA A 34 -2.38 -0.91 3.78
N VAL A 35 -1.52 -0.78 4.79
CA VAL A 35 -0.10 -1.13 4.67
C VAL A 35 0.22 -2.29 5.60
N ALA A 36 0.49 -3.47 5.04
CA ALA A 36 1.08 -4.57 5.79
C ALA A 36 2.56 -4.27 6.00
N ILE A 37 3.08 -4.50 7.21
CA ILE A 37 4.47 -4.22 7.59
C ILE A 37 5.02 -5.44 8.34
N GLY A 38 6.26 -5.83 8.06
CA GLY A 38 6.93 -6.89 8.80
C GLY A 38 8.29 -7.29 8.22
N HIS A 39 8.94 -8.26 8.85
CA HIS A 39 10.13 -8.88 8.29
C HIS A 39 9.72 -9.85 7.19
N ALA A 40 10.36 -9.75 6.02
CA ALA A 40 10.09 -10.64 4.91
C ALA A 40 10.44 -12.08 5.29
N ALA A 41 9.52 -13.02 5.06
CA ALA A 41 9.76 -14.44 5.32
C ALA A 41 10.93 -15.00 4.51
N THR A 42 11.14 -14.45 3.31
CA THR A 42 12.28 -14.72 2.43
C THR A 42 12.75 -13.41 1.81
N GLY A 43 14.06 -13.29 1.56
CA GLY A 43 14.61 -12.11 0.88
C GLY A 43 13.95 -11.90 -0.50
N PRO A 44 13.48 -10.68 -0.82
CA PRO A 44 12.90 -10.41 -2.14
C PRO A 44 14.00 -10.43 -3.22
N ALA A 45 13.64 -10.85 -4.42
CA ALA A 45 14.53 -10.75 -5.57
C ALA A 45 14.88 -9.27 -5.88
N PRO A 46 16.09 -8.99 -6.40
CA PRO A 46 16.42 -7.66 -6.90
C PRO A 46 15.40 -7.20 -7.94
N ARG A 47 14.98 -5.93 -7.87
CA ARG A 47 14.10 -5.38 -8.91
C ARG A 47 14.91 -5.17 -10.19
N PRO A 48 14.38 -5.57 -11.37
CA PRO A 48 15.04 -5.26 -12.63
C PRO A 48 15.05 -3.75 -12.88
N PRO A 49 16.06 -3.23 -13.60
CA PRO A 49 16.07 -1.83 -14.02
C PRO A 49 14.88 -1.54 -14.94
N ARG A 50 14.37 -0.30 -14.91
CA ARG A 50 13.31 0.22 -15.79
C ARG A 50 13.74 1.60 -16.29
N ASP A 51 13.52 1.90 -17.57
CA ASP A 51 13.70 3.25 -18.10
C ASP A 51 12.45 4.08 -17.79
N PRO A 52 12.55 5.20 -17.05
CA PRO A 52 11.40 6.08 -16.80
C PRO A 52 10.72 6.58 -18.08
N ALA A 53 11.46 6.74 -19.19
CA ALA A 53 10.92 7.19 -20.47
C ALA A 53 9.87 6.22 -21.05
N ASP A 54 9.91 4.95 -20.67
CA ASP A 54 8.90 3.96 -21.07
C ASP A 54 7.54 4.19 -20.39
N TYR A 55 7.49 4.95 -19.29
CA TYR A 55 6.30 5.05 -18.41
C TYR A 55 5.88 6.49 -18.09
N VAL A 56 6.70 7.50 -18.40
CA VAL A 56 6.44 8.91 -18.09
C VAL A 56 6.53 9.74 -19.36
N VAL A 57 5.47 10.49 -19.65
CA VAL A 57 5.44 11.47 -20.75
C VAL A 57 5.63 12.86 -20.15
N GLU A 58 6.65 13.58 -20.61
CA GLU A 58 6.88 14.98 -20.27
C GLU A 58 6.29 15.89 -21.36
N ARG A 59 5.60 16.97 -20.96
CA ARG A 59 5.02 17.98 -21.84
C ARG A 59 5.50 19.37 -21.44
#